data_AF-A0A0N7FUK2-F1
#
_entry.id   AF-A0A0N7FUK2-F1
#
_cell.length_a   1.000
_cell.length_b   1.000
_cell.length_c   1.000
_cell.angle_alpha   90.00
_cell.angle_beta   90.00
_cell.angle_gamma   90.00
#
_symmetry.space_group_name_H-M   'P 1'
#
loop_
_entity.id
_entity.type
_entity.pdbx_description
1 polymer ?
#
loop_
_entity_poly.entity_id
_entity_poly.type
_entity_poly.pdbx_seq_one_letter_code
_entity_poly.pdbx_strand_id
1 'polypeptide(L)'
;MDRRYAEPLDVPTMAQRALMSTAHFSREFKIAYGETPYGYLVTRRVERAMSLLRAGTSVTDACVEVGFTSLGSFSSTFRRLTGETPSAYRARSHESLEGLPSCMTKILARPMPFG
;
A
#
# COMPACT_ATOMS: atom_id res chain seq x y z
N MET A 1 -2.04 9.59 -5.91
CA MET A 1 -1.25 8.62 -5.12
C MET A 1 -1.13 7.27 -5.82
N ASP A 2 -2.21 6.76 -6.39
CA ASP A 2 -2.34 5.43 -7.00
C ASP A 2 -1.27 4.99 -8.01
N ARG A 3 -0.70 5.94 -8.77
CA ARG A 3 0.34 5.67 -9.78
C ARG A 3 1.77 5.87 -9.28
N ARG A 4 1.97 6.52 -8.12
CA ARG A 4 3.28 6.99 -7.62
C ARG A 4 3.57 6.58 -6.18
N TYR A 5 2.86 5.58 -5.64
CA TYR A 5 2.95 5.17 -4.23
C TYR A 5 4.39 4.84 -3.75
N ALA A 6 5.29 4.48 -4.68
CA ALA A 6 6.68 4.14 -4.44
C ALA A 6 7.62 5.35 -4.29
N GLU A 7 7.23 6.54 -4.78
CA GLU A 7 8.02 7.75 -4.59
C GLU A 7 8.07 8.12 -3.09
N PRO A 8 9.05 8.93 -2.65
CA PRO A 8 9.01 9.60 -1.35
C PRO A 8 7.83 10.58 -1.31
N LEU A 9 6.64 10.02 -1.17
CA LEU A 9 5.37 10.72 -1.04
C LEU A 9 5.05 10.86 0.44
N ASP A 10 5.90 11.57 1.16
CA ASP A 10 5.43 12.10 2.42
C ASP A 10 4.26 13.07 2.13
N VAL A 11 3.33 13.18 3.09
CA VAL A 11 2.16 14.06 2.97
C VAL A 11 2.55 15.51 2.57
N PRO A 12 3.69 16.07 3.05
CA PRO A 12 4.26 17.32 2.55
C PRO A 12 4.48 17.40 1.04
N THR A 13 5.15 16.41 0.44
CA THR A 13 5.42 16.40 -1.00
C THR A 13 4.12 16.38 -1.82
N MET A 14 3.10 15.67 -1.35
CA MET A 14 1.80 15.59 -2.03
C MET A 14 1.02 16.89 -1.91
N ALA A 15 1.05 17.54 -0.75
CA ALA A 15 0.43 18.84 -0.53
C ALA A 15 1.07 19.91 -1.42
N GLN A 16 2.40 19.94 -1.50
CA GLN A 16 3.13 20.85 -2.40
C GLN A 16 2.74 20.66 -3.86
N ARG A 17 2.67 19.41 -4.35
CA ARG A 17 2.23 19.12 -5.73
C ARG A 17 0.78 19.53 -6.00
N ALA A 18 -0.07 19.51 -4.97
CA ALA A 18 -1.45 19.97 -5.05
C ALA A 18 -1.59 21.50 -4.88
N LEU A 19 -0.48 22.24 -4.74
CA LEU A 19 -0.44 23.68 -4.43
C LEU A 19 -1.22 24.04 -3.15
N MET A 20 -1.18 23.14 -2.17
CA MET A 20 -1.88 23.28 -0.89
C MET A 20 -0.91 23.22 0.29
N SER A 21 -1.30 23.85 1.40
CA SER A 21 -0.69 23.53 2.69
C SER A 21 -1.01 22.08 3.08
N THR A 22 -0.15 21.47 3.89
CA THR A 22 -0.33 20.08 4.36
C THR A 22 -1.63 19.87 5.14
N ALA A 23 -2.01 20.85 5.95
CA ALA A 23 -3.25 20.85 6.72
C ALA A 23 -4.49 20.92 5.80
N HIS A 24 -4.48 21.84 4.82
CA HIS A 24 -5.58 21.96 3.87
C HIS A 24 -5.72 20.69 3.02
N PHE A 25 -4.60 20.20 2.48
CA PHE A 25 -4.56 18.95 1.72
C PHE A 25 -5.10 17.77 2.53
N SER A 26 -4.68 17.62 3.79
CA SER A 26 -5.13 16.50 4.63
C SER A 26 -6.63 16.55 4.92
N ARG A 27 -7.18 17.75 5.10
CA ARG A 27 -8.61 17.96 5.32
C ARG A 27 -9.42 17.63 4.06
N GLU A 28 -9.05 18.21 2.93
CA GLU A 28 -9.74 17.96 1.65
C GLU A 28 -9.66 16.50 1.24
N PHE A 29 -8.51 15.86 1.46
CA PHE A 29 -8.34 14.43 1.20
C PHE A 29 -9.25 13.58 2.07
N LYS A 30 -9.34 13.87 3.37
CA LYS A 30 -10.25 13.15 4.27
C LYS A 30 -11.71 13.33 3.88
N ILE A 31 -12.11 14.52 3.42
CA ILE A 31 -13.46 14.77 2.90
C ILE A 31 -13.73 13.92 1.65
N ALA A 32 -12.77 13.87 0.72
CA ALA A 32 -12.93 13.17 -0.55
C ALA A 32 -12.82 11.63 -0.44
N TYR A 33 -11.95 11.10 0.43
CA TYR A 33 -11.61 9.68 0.49
C TYR A 33 -11.99 8.99 1.81
N GLY A 34 -12.46 9.73 2.81
CA GLY A 34 -12.87 9.20 4.12
C GLY A 34 -11.73 8.86 5.08
N GLU A 35 -10.48 8.83 4.60
CA GLU A 35 -9.30 8.52 5.42
C GLU A 35 -8.18 9.56 5.26
N THR A 36 -7.18 9.50 6.13
CA THR A 36 -6.03 10.43 6.03
C THR A 36 -5.14 10.08 4.82
N PRO A 37 -4.46 11.07 4.21
CA PRO A 37 -3.51 10.81 3.12
C PRO A 37 -2.47 9.74 3.43
N TYR A 38 -1.96 9.73 4.68
CA TYR A 38 -0.97 8.76 5.12
C TYR A 38 -1.55 7.34 5.20
N GLY A 39 -2.75 7.18 5.79
CA GLY A 39 -3.45 5.89 5.84
C GLY A 39 -3.68 5.32 4.45
N TYR A 40 -4.20 6.15 3.54
CA TYR A 40 -4.45 5.75 2.16
C TYR A 40 -3.17 5.30 1.46
N LEU A 41 -2.09 6.07 1.58
CA LEU A 41 -0.81 5.73 0.97
C LEU A 41 -0.26 4.40 1.48
N VAL A 42 -0.31 4.17 2.79
CA VAL A 42 0.14 2.92 3.41
C VAL A 42 -0.65 1.73 2.88
N THR A 43 -1.98 1.85 2.78
CA THR A 43 -2.85 0.82 2.19
C THR A 43 -2.43 0.52 0.75
N ARG A 44 -2.23 1.55 -0.09
CA ARG A 44 -1.79 1.37 -1.49
C ARG A 44 -0.40 0.72 -1.61
N ARG A 45 0.53 1.05 -0.71
CA ARG A 45 1.85 0.42 -0.68
C ARG A 45 1.76 -1.06 -0.34
N VAL A 46 0.92 -1.43 0.63
CA VAL A 46 0.70 -2.85 0.99
C VAL A 46 0.02 -3.62 -0.13
N GLU A 47 -1.01 -3.06 -0.79
CA GLU A 47 -1.64 -3.69 -1.97
C GLU A 47 -0.63 -3.99 -3.09
N ARG A 48 0.28 -3.05 -3.36
CA ARG A 48 1.36 -3.29 -4.32
C ARG A 48 2.31 -4.38 -3.84
N ALA A 49 2.73 -4.32 -2.57
CA ALA A 49 3.63 -5.30 -2.01
C ALA A 49 3.06 -6.72 -2.12
N MET A 50 1.76 -6.89 -1.81
CA MET A 50 1.07 -8.17 -2.02
C MET A 50 1.18 -8.63 -3.47
N SER A 51 0.96 -7.73 -4.43
CA SER A 51 1.06 -8.07 -5.86
C SER A 51 2.47 -8.49 -6.28
N LEU A 52 3.51 -7.85 -5.75
CA LEU A 52 4.91 -8.21 -5.98
C LEU A 52 5.26 -9.56 -5.37
N LEU A 53 4.85 -9.79 -4.12
CA LEU A 53 5.10 -11.06 -3.43
C LEU A 53 4.42 -12.24 -4.13
N ARG A 54 3.19 -12.06 -4.65
CA ARG A 54 2.52 -13.07 -5.49
C ARG A 54 3.29 -13.36 -6.77
N ALA A 55 3.92 -12.34 -7.36
CA ALA A 55 4.75 -12.49 -8.56
C ALA A 55 6.15 -13.06 -8.26
N GLY A 56 6.45 -13.42 -7.00
CA GLY A 56 7.69 -14.08 -6.61
C GLY A 56 8.80 -13.15 -6.09
N THR A 57 8.60 -11.82 -6.13
CA THR A 57 9.55 -10.83 -5.60
C THR A 57 9.93 -11.13 -4.15
N SER A 58 11.17 -10.87 -3.76
CA SER A 58 11.61 -11.07 -2.37
C SER A 58 10.93 -10.07 -1.43
N VAL A 59 10.84 -10.41 -0.14
CA VAL A 59 10.29 -9.51 0.89
C VAL A 59 11.08 -8.20 0.97
N THR A 60 12.40 -8.29 0.82
CA THR A 60 13.30 -7.13 0.87
C THR A 60 13.09 -6.21 -0.33
N ASP A 61 13.04 -6.77 -1.54
CA ASP A 61 12.85 -5.96 -2.75
C ASP A 61 11.47 -5.33 -2.78
N ALA A 62 10.43 -6.07 -2.38
CA ALA A 62 9.08 -5.53 -2.27
C ALA A 62 9.01 -4.36 -1.28
N CYS A 63 9.69 -4.46 -0.13
CA CYS A 63 9.76 -3.38 0.88
C CYS A 63 10.35 -2.09 0.28
N VAL A 64 11.46 -2.21 -0.45
CA VAL A 64 12.13 -1.07 -1.08
C VAL A 64 11.30 -0.52 -2.24
N GLU A 65 10.77 -1.38 -3.11
CA GLU A 65 9.98 -0.98 -4.28
C GLU A 65 8.70 -0.24 -3.87
N VAL A 66 8.07 -0.61 -2.76
CA VAL A 66 6.87 0.10 -2.27
C VAL A 66 7.18 1.31 -1.38
N GLY A 67 8.46 1.67 -1.23
CA GLY A 67 8.89 2.92 -0.60
C GLY A 67 8.88 2.91 0.94
N PHE A 68 9.02 1.74 1.58
CA PHE A 68 9.32 1.66 3.01
C PHE A 68 10.81 1.83 3.27
N THR A 69 11.15 2.57 4.33
CA THR A 69 12.54 2.84 4.71
C THR A 69 13.14 1.77 5.62
N SER A 70 12.33 0.85 6.15
CA SER A 70 12.79 -0.26 6.96
C SER A 70 11.91 -1.51 6.82
N LEU A 71 12.56 -2.69 6.86
CA LEU A 71 11.87 -3.98 6.82
C LEU A 71 10.97 -4.21 8.03
N GLY A 72 11.35 -3.69 9.20
CA GLY A 72 10.57 -3.82 10.43
C GLY A 72 9.24 -3.07 10.34
N SER A 73 9.27 -1.79 9.94
CA SER A 73 8.06 -0.99 9.75
C SER A 73 7.17 -1.55 8.65
N PHE A 74 7.77 -2.03 7.56
CA PHE A 74 7.06 -2.72 6.49
C PHE A 74 6.35 -3.98 7.00
N SER A 75 7.07 -4.89 7.65
CA SER A 75 6.53 -6.18 8.10
C SER A 75 5.39 -6.00 9.11
N SER A 76 5.55 -5.10 10.08
CA SER A 76 4.51 -4.78 11.07
C SER A 76 3.27 -4.18 10.41
N THR A 77 3.46 -3.27 9.46
CA THR A 77 2.35 -2.62 8.75
C THR A 77 1.61 -3.59 7.84
N PHE A 78 2.35 -4.41 7.09
CA PHE A 78 1.80 -5.44 6.22
C PHE A 78 0.96 -6.42 7.04
N ARG A 79 1.48 -6.93 8.17
CA ARG A 79 0.74 -7.83 9.05
C ARG A 79 -0.51 -7.18 9.64
N ARG A 80 -0.42 -5.92 10.07
CA ARG A 80 -1.58 -5.19 10.60
C ARG A 80 -2.70 -5.06 9.57
N LEU A 81 -2.36 -4.86 8.29
CA LEU A 81 -3.33 -4.66 7.22
C LEU A 81 -3.83 -5.96 6.56
N THR A 82 -3.00 -7.00 6.52
CA THR A 82 -3.31 -8.26 5.79
C THR A 82 -3.59 -9.45 6.71
N GLY A 83 -3.26 -9.35 8.01
CA GLY A 83 -3.40 -10.43 8.99
C GLY A 83 -2.19 -11.37 9.07
N GLU A 84 -1.27 -11.36 8.10
CA GLU A 84 -0.13 -12.29 8.02
C GLU A 84 1.19 -11.58 7.70
N THR A 85 2.34 -12.25 7.93
CA THR A 85 3.65 -11.65 7.63
C THR A 85 3.92 -11.66 6.12
N PRO A 86 4.77 -10.75 5.58
CA PRO A 86 5.12 -10.75 4.16
C PRO A 86 5.69 -12.09 3.68
N SER A 87 6.52 -12.75 4.51
CA SER A 87 7.11 -14.05 4.18
C SER A 87 6.06 -15.17 4.12
N ALA A 88 5.12 -15.20 5.06
CA ALA A 88 4.02 -16.17 5.06
C ALA A 88 3.11 -15.94 3.84
N TYR A 89 2.76 -14.67 3.57
CA TYR A 89 1.97 -14.29 2.40
C TYR A 89 2.61 -14.76 1.10
N ARG A 90 3.93 -14.55 0.95
CA ARG A 90 4.69 -14.98 -0.24
C ARG A 90 4.73 -16.50 -0.41
N ALA A 91 4.86 -17.24 0.69
CA ALA A 91 4.98 -18.70 0.66
C ALA A 91 3.65 -19.43 0.39
N ARG A 92 2.52 -18.77 0.61
CA ARG A 92 1.19 -19.31 0.32
C ARG A 92 0.96 -19.42 -1.19
N SER A 93 0.25 -20.46 -1.63
CA SER A 93 -0.24 -20.56 -3.01
C SER A 93 -1.23 -19.43 -3.33
N HIS A 94 -1.07 -18.79 -4.49
CA HIS A 94 -1.97 -17.74 -4.99
C HIS A 94 -2.67 -18.11 -6.30
N GLU A 95 -2.64 -19.38 -6.71
CA GLU A 95 -3.20 -19.90 -7.96
C GLU A 95 -4.67 -19.49 -8.19
N SER A 96 -5.48 -19.38 -7.12
CA SER A 96 -6.89 -18.95 -7.21
C SER A 96 -7.05 -17.50 -7.72
N LEU A 97 -6.00 -16.68 -7.64
CA LEU A 97 -5.99 -15.29 -8.08
C LEU A 97 -5.31 -15.10 -9.45
N GLU A 98 -4.61 -16.12 -9.97
CA GLU A 98 -3.89 -16.07 -11.24
C GLU A 98 -4.83 -16.13 -12.45
N GLY A 99 -6.01 -16.73 -12.30
CA GLY A 99 -7.06 -16.78 -13.33
C GLY A 99 -7.95 -15.55 -13.41
N LEU A 100 -7.78 -14.56 -12.53
CA LEU A 100 -8.64 -13.37 -12.47
C LEU A 100 -8.01 -12.18 -13.20
N PRO A 101 -8.80 -11.39 -13.96
CA PRO A 101 -8.33 -10.12 -14.50
C PRO A 101 -7.78 -9.21 -13.39
N SER A 102 -6.70 -8.48 -13.67
CA SER A 102 -6.00 -7.65 -12.68
C SER A 102 -6.87 -6.61 -11.95
N CYS A 103 -8.03 -6.23 -12.52
CA CYS A 103 -9.02 -5.37 -11.86
C CYS A 103 -9.74 -6.09 -10.70
N MET A 104 -10.11 -7.36 -10.89
CA MET A 104 -10.77 -8.19 -9.86
C MET A 104 -9.81 -8.59 -8.75
N THR A 105 -8.56 -8.92 -9.09
CA THR A 105 -7.52 -9.21 -8.08
C THR A 105 -7.29 -8.01 -7.14
N LYS A 106 -7.34 -6.77 -7.67
CA LYS A 106 -7.20 -5.55 -6.85
C LYS A 106 -8.39 -5.31 -5.92
N ILE A 107 -9.60 -5.67 -6.33
CA ILE A 107 -10.81 -5.52 -5.50
C ILE A 107 -10.80 -6.55 -4.37
N LEU A 108 -10.47 -7.81 -4.68
CA LEU A 108 -10.52 -8.92 -3.73
C LEU A 108 -9.35 -8.96 -2.76
N ALA A 109 -8.17 -8.50 -3.18
CA ALA A 109 -6.97 -8.47 -2.35
C ALA A 109 -6.79 -7.14 -1.59
N ARG A 110 -7.78 -6.23 -1.63
CA ARG A 110 -7.70 -4.94 -0.94
C ARG A 110 -7.72 -5.18 0.58
N PRO A 111 -6.64 -4.85 1.31
CA PRO A 111 -6.67 -4.90 2.75
C PRO A 111 -7.64 -3.81 3.24
N MET A 112 -8.69 -4.23 3.93
CA MET A 112 -9.66 -3.31 4.51
C MET A 112 -9.03 -2.69 5.76
N PRO A 113 -8.87 -1.36 5.84
CA PRO A 113 -8.46 -0.73 7.08
C PRO A 113 -9.56 -0.99 8.12
N PHE A 114 -9.21 -1.62 9.23
CA PHE A 114 -10.06 -1.59 10.41
C PHE A 114 -10.12 -0.13 10.89
N GLY A 115 -11.34 0.38 11.02
CA GLY A 115 -11.65 1.76 11.40
C GLY A 115 -11.15 2.14 12.79
#